data_AF-A0A534P4C4-F1
#
_entry.id   AF-A0A534P4C4-F1
#
_cell.length_a   1.000
_cell.length_b   1.000
_cell.length_c   1.000
_cell.angle_alpha   90.00
_cell.angle_beta   90.00
_cell.angle_gamma   90.00
#
_symmetry.space_group_name_H-M   'P 1'
#
loop_
_entity.id
_entity.type
_entity.pdbx_description
1 polymer ?
#
loop_
_entity_poly.entity_id
_entity_poly.type
_entity_poly.pdbx_seq_one_letter_code
_entity_poly.pdbx_strand_id
1 'polypeptide(L)'
;MGLAYSYGPRPWTLFANATARLNSANSRGFQYGHALFATAGARRSFLESGRLIGSLEAQLRTAGFDRLSDGSVDPDSGGSVLYSTASVAYALTPDLMMRGIFQVPTATWLHGTQSEHPVAYVALSYDFEM
;
A
#
# COMPACT_ATOMS: atom_id res chain seq x y z
N MET A 1 5.54 13.43 -2.78
CA MET A 1 6.99 13.19 -2.55
C MET A 1 7.13 11.93 -1.71
N GLY A 2 8.22 11.17 -1.85
CA GLY A 2 8.39 9.95 -1.07
C GLY A 2 9.84 9.53 -0.88
N LEU A 3 10.05 8.66 0.10
CA LEU A 3 11.32 8.05 0.46
C LEU A 3 11.11 6.55 0.53
N ALA A 4 12.10 5.79 0.07
CA ALA A 4 12.10 4.34 0.15
C ALA A 4 13.48 3.86 0.57
N TYR A 5 13.51 2.83 1.39
CA TYR A 5 14.72 2.18 1.85
C TYR A 5 14.55 0.66 1.82
N SER A 6 15.61 -0.05 1.47
CA SER A 6 15.66 -1.50 1.49
C SER A 6 17.00 -1.93 2.05
N TYR A 7 16.99 -2.90 2.95
CA TYR A 7 18.17 -3.37 3.66
C TYR A 7 18.19 -4.90 3.75
N GLY A 8 19.38 -5.45 3.60
CA GLY A 8 19.65 -6.88 3.78
C GLY A 8 19.86 -7.62 2.45
N PRO A 9 20.86 -8.52 2.39
CA PRO A 9 21.07 -9.42 1.27
C PRO A 9 20.05 -10.57 1.28
N ARG A 10 19.97 -11.33 0.17
CA ARG A 10 19.16 -12.56 0.14
C ARG A 10 19.61 -13.53 1.28
N PRO A 11 18.68 -14.30 1.88
CA PRO A 11 17.30 -14.47 1.46
C PRO A 11 16.33 -13.44 2.04
N TRP A 12 16.74 -12.61 3.01
CA TRP A 12 15.86 -11.68 3.73
C TRP A 12 16.10 -10.23 3.32
N THR A 13 15.06 -9.56 2.87
CA THR A 13 15.10 -8.11 2.62
C THR A 13 14.05 -7.42 3.49
N LEU A 14 14.50 -6.46 4.29
CA LEU A 14 13.62 -5.51 4.96
C LEU A 14 13.42 -4.32 4.05
N PHE A 15 12.22 -3.76 4.05
CA PHE A 15 11.91 -2.58 3.26
C PHE A 15 10.97 -1.66 4.02
N ALA A 16 11.15 -0.37 3.78
CA ALA A 16 10.25 0.66 4.27
C ALA A 16 10.10 1.74 3.20
N ASN A 17 8.91 2.33 3.10
CA ASN A 17 8.69 3.52 2.29
C ASN A 17 7.66 4.43 2.94
N ALA A 18 7.75 5.72 2.63
CA ALA A 18 6.76 6.71 3.01
C ALA A 18 6.54 7.68 1.86
N THR A 19 5.28 7.99 1.56
CA THR A 19 4.89 8.90 0.47
C THR A 19 3.83 9.86 0.97
N ALA A 20 4.08 11.16 0.83
CA ALA A 20 3.10 12.21 1.09
C ALA A 20 2.47 12.71 -0.22
N ARG A 21 1.15 12.87 -0.20
CA ARG A 21 0.33 13.44 -1.27
C ARG A 21 -0.29 14.74 -0.78
N LEU A 22 0.15 15.84 -1.39
CA LEU A 22 -0.42 17.17 -1.17
C LEU A 22 -1.46 17.42 -2.25
N ASN A 23 -2.71 17.55 -1.84
CA ASN A 23 -3.86 17.73 -2.72
C ASN A 23 -4.32 19.19 -2.72
N SER A 24 -4.48 19.77 -3.91
CA SER A 24 -5.09 21.08 -4.10
C SER A 24 -6.59 20.95 -4.38
N ALA A 25 -7.28 22.09 -4.43
CA ALA A 25 -8.64 22.15 -4.96
C ALA A 25 -8.67 21.70 -6.42
N ASN A 26 -9.74 21.00 -6.80
CA ASN A 26 -10.05 20.68 -8.18
C ASN A 26 -10.80 21.85 -8.86
N SER A 27 -11.17 21.68 -10.13
CA SER A 27 -11.88 22.71 -10.91
C SER A 27 -13.28 23.06 -10.39
N ARG A 28 -13.83 22.30 -9.45
CA ARG A 28 -15.13 22.54 -8.79
C ARG A 28 -14.97 23.09 -7.37
N GLY A 29 -13.76 23.42 -6.94
CA GLY A 29 -13.48 23.94 -5.60
C GLY A 29 -13.42 22.88 -4.50
N PHE A 30 -13.65 21.60 -4.80
CA PHE A 30 -13.50 20.51 -3.83
C PHE A 30 -12.02 20.19 -3.64
N GLN A 31 -11.59 20.10 -2.38
CA GLN A 31 -10.21 19.83 -2.02
C GLN A 31 -10.12 18.55 -1.18
N TYR A 32 -9.44 17.54 -1.71
CA TYR A 32 -9.12 16.34 -0.94
C TYR A 32 -8.16 16.68 0.20
N GLY A 33 -8.33 16.02 1.34
CA GLY A 33 -7.38 16.06 2.44
C GLY A 33 -6.01 15.57 2.00
N HIS A 34 -4.95 16.17 2.53
CA HIS A 34 -3.60 15.66 2.29
C HIS A 34 -3.46 14.26 2.89
N ALA A 35 -2.66 13.41 2.26
CA ALA A 35 -2.52 12.02 2.68
C ALA A 35 -1.05 11.62 2.84
N LEU A 36 -0.78 10.77 3.82
CA LEU A 36 0.49 10.11 4.03
C LEU A 36 0.27 8.60 3.95
N PHE A 37 1.13 7.94 3.19
CA PHE A 37 1.20 6.50 3.06
C PHE A 37 2.54 6.05 3.60
N ALA A 38 2.57 5.03 4.43
CA ALA A 38 3.80 4.41 4.89
C ALA A 38 3.68 2.89 4.81
N THR A 39 4.75 2.22 4.44
CA THR A 39 4.82 0.76 4.43
C THR A 39 6.12 0.34 5.10
N ALA A 40 6.08 -0.69 5.92
CA ALA A 40 7.25 -1.38 6.43
C ALA A 40 7.01 -2.88 6.37
N GLY A 41 8.01 -3.65 5.97
CA GLY A 41 7.84 -5.08 5.81
C GLY A 41 9.14 -5.84 5.65
N ALA A 42 8.97 -7.17 5.66
CA ALA A 42 10.03 -8.12 5.37
C ALA A 42 9.58 -9.02 4.24
N ARG A 43 10.50 -9.31 3.32
CA ARG A 43 10.32 -10.36 2.32
C ARG A 43 11.43 -11.38 2.42
N ARG A 44 11.08 -12.63 2.11
CA ARG A 44 12.01 -13.75 2.07
C ARG A 44 11.88 -14.49 0.76
N SER A 45 13.02 -14.75 0.11
CA SER A 45 13.09 -15.73 -0.98
C SER A 45 13.22 -17.15 -0.40
N PHE A 46 12.44 -18.06 -0.95
CA PHE A 46 12.40 -19.49 -0.66
C PHE A 46 12.84 -20.28 -1.90
N LEU A 47 13.19 -21.55 -1.70
CA LEU A 47 13.83 -22.44 -2.68
C LEU A 47 15.26 -21.98 -3.01
N GLU A 48 16.15 -22.93 -3.36
CA GLU A 48 17.51 -22.61 -3.83
C GLU A 48 17.48 -21.73 -5.09
N SER A 49 16.46 -21.91 -5.93
CA SER A 49 16.23 -21.11 -7.14
C SER A 49 15.76 -19.69 -6.86
N GLY A 50 15.31 -19.37 -5.63
CA GLY A 50 14.76 -18.06 -5.27
C GLY A 50 13.44 -17.70 -5.96
N ARG A 51 12.79 -18.65 -6.66
CA ARG A 51 11.57 -18.42 -7.45
C ARG A 51 10.33 -18.14 -6.61
N LEU A 52 10.31 -18.56 -5.34
CA LEU A 52 9.20 -18.33 -4.43
C LEU A 52 9.59 -17.21 -3.45
N ILE A 53 8.76 -16.18 -3.31
CA ILE A 53 9.01 -15.05 -2.40
C ILE A 53 7.78 -14.84 -1.54
N GLY A 54 7.93 -14.84 -0.22
CA GLY A 54 6.87 -14.42 0.70
C GLY A 54 7.16 -13.04 1.27
N SER A 55 6.12 -12.25 1.54
CA SER A 55 6.24 -10.99 2.29
C SER A 55 5.16 -10.84 3.36
N LEU A 56 5.53 -10.15 4.42
CA LEU A 56 4.63 -9.61 5.45
C LEU A 56 4.90 -8.13 5.61
N GLU A 57 3.85 -7.33 5.65
CA GLU A 57 3.91 -5.88 5.56
C GLU A 57 2.87 -5.23 6.47
N ALA A 58 3.25 -4.11 7.09
CA ALA A 58 2.34 -3.17 7.72
C ALA A 58 2.25 -1.93 6.83
N GLN A 59 1.04 -1.52 6.47
CA GLN A 59 0.79 -0.37 5.60
C GLN A 59 -0.14 0.62 6.30
N LEU A 60 0.35 1.82 6.58
CA LEU A 60 -0.43 2.91 7.13
C LEU A 60 -0.90 3.83 6.00
N ARG A 61 -2.19 4.13 5.98
CA ARG A 61 -2.77 5.25 5.23
C ARG A 61 -3.36 6.22 6.24
N THR A 62 -2.95 7.48 6.20
CA THR A 62 -3.59 8.54 6.97
C THR A 62 -3.93 9.70 6.05
N ALA A 63 -5.14 10.23 6.16
CA ALA A 63 -5.63 11.33 5.35
C ALA A 63 -6.34 12.36 6.23
N GLY A 64 -6.11 13.64 5.92
CA GLY A 64 -6.92 14.72 6.48
C GLY A 64 -8.34 14.70 5.93
N PHE A 65 -9.19 15.54 6.51
CA PHE A 65 -10.54 15.77 6.02
C PHE A 65 -10.54 16.39 4.62
N ASP A 66 -11.54 16.02 3.83
CA ASP A 66 -11.89 16.68 2.59
C ASP A 66 -12.66 17.98 2.87
N ARG A 67 -12.52 18.95 1.96
CA ARG A 67 -13.24 20.23 1.99
C ARG A 67 -14.12 20.37 0.75
N LEU A 68 -15.37 20.73 0.99
CA LEU A 68 -16.34 21.06 -0.05
C LEU A 68 -16.04 22.43 -0.67
N SER A 69 -16.73 22.75 -1.76
CA SER A 69 -16.52 23.99 -2.52
C SER A 69 -16.86 25.26 -1.74
N ASP A 70 -17.70 25.15 -0.71
CA ASP A 70 -18.04 26.24 0.21
C ASP A 70 -17.06 26.34 1.40
N GLY A 71 -16.02 25.50 1.42
CA GLY A 71 -15.02 25.42 2.47
C GLY A 71 -15.46 24.60 3.69
N SER A 72 -16.68 24.06 3.72
CA SER A 72 -17.10 23.17 4.79
C SER A 72 -16.32 21.86 4.74
N VAL A 73 -16.17 21.21 5.89
CA VAL A 73 -15.54 19.89 6.00
C VAL A 73 -16.58 18.82 5.71
N ASP A 74 -16.19 17.80 4.95
CA ASP A 74 -16.97 16.57 4.84
C ASP A 74 -16.74 15.72 6.11
N PRO A 75 -17.76 15.54 6.98
CA PRO A 75 -17.62 14.83 8.24
C PRO A 75 -17.33 13.34 8.07
N ASP A 76 -17.66 12.76 6.91
CA ASP A 76 -17.47 11.35 6.58
C ASP A 76 -16.19 11.12 5.77
N SER A 77 -15.15 11.96 5.99
CA SER A 77 -13.89 11.90 5.24
C SER A 77 -12.64 11.86 6.13
N GLY A 78 -11.53 11.41 5.54
CA GLY A 78 -10.24 11.31 6.21
C GLY A 78 -10.18 10.22 7.27
N GLY A 79 -9.16 10.30 8.12
CA GLY A 79 -8.85 9.29 9.13
C GLY A 79 -7.67 8.43 8.75
N SER A 80 -7.43 7.38 9.53
CA SER A 80 -6.28 6.50 9.39
C SER A 80 -6.66 5.02 9.37
N VAL A 81 -5.92 4.24 8.58
CA VAL A 81 -6.06 2.79 8.50
C VAL A 81 -4.69 2.17 8.50
N LEU A 82 -4.48 1.22 9.40
CA LEU A 82 -3.34 0.32 9.39
C LEU A 82 -3.79 -1.01 8.80
N TYR A 83 -3.08 -1.44 7.76
CA TYR A 83 -3.28 -2.72 7.12
C TYR A 83 -2.15 -3.67 7.46
N SER A 84 -2.49 -4.93 7.73
CA SER A 84 -1.53 -6.03 7.66
C SER A 84 -1.72 -6.74 6.33
N THR A 85 -0.63 -6.86 5.58
CA THR A 85 -0.63 -7.47 4.24
C THR A 85 0.32 -8.65 4.23
N ALA A 86 -0.18 -9.78 3.73
CA ALA A 86 0.64 -10.94 3.41
C ALA A 86 0.64 -11.13 1.89
N SER A 87 1.78 -11.53 1.33
CA SER A 87 1.82 -11.91 -0.07
C SER A 87 2.75 -13.06 -0.35
N VAL A 88 2.43 -13.81 -1.40
CA VAL A 88 3.28 -14.87 -1.94
C VAL A 88 3.41 -14.63 -3.43
N ALA A 89 4.64 -14.62 -3.92
CA ALA A 89 4.96 -14.47 -5.32
C ALA A 89 5.77 -15.65 -5.83
N TYR A 90 5.51 -16.05 -7.06
CA TYR A 90 6.14 -17.18 -7.71
C TYR A 90 6.51 -16.84 -9.15
N ALA A 91 7.78 -17.05 -9.50
CA ALA A 91 8.27 -16.96 -10.87
C ALA A 91 7.91 -18.24 -11.64
N LEU A 92 6.90 -18.16 -12.50
CA LEU A 92 6.42 -19.25 -13.36
C LEU A 92 7.46 -19.55 -14.45
N THR A 93 8.02 -18.50 -15.05
CA THR A 93 9.16 -18.52 -15.98
C THR A 93 10.21 -17.51 -15.51
N PRO A 94 11.38 -17.37 -16.17
CA PRO A 94 12.30 -16.27 -15.88
C PRO A 94 11.65 -14.88 -16.03
N ASP A 95 10.67 -14.75 -16.92
CA ASP A 95 10.08 -13.47 -17.34
C ASP A 95 8.66 -13.27 -16.78
N LEU A 96 7.98 -14.33 -16.35
CA LEU A 96 6.62 -14.29 -15.81
C LEU A 96 6.60 -14.54 -14.31
N MET A 97 6.08 -13.58 -13.56
CA MET A 97 5.86 -13.66 -12.12
C MET A 97 4.39 -13.43 -11.78
N MET A 98 3.88 -14.28 -10.89
CA MET A 98 2.55 -14.13 -10.29
C MET A 98 2.69 -13.82 -8.81
N ARG A 99 1.84 -12.93 -8.28
CA ARG A 99 1.81 -12.58 -6.85
C ARG A 99 0.38 -12.57 -6.34
N GLY A 100 0.08 -13.42 -5.35
CA GLY A 100 -1.15 -13.35 -4.57
C GLY A 100 -0.97 -12.46 -3.35
N ILE A 101 -1.91 -11.56 -3.11
CA ILE A 101 -1.85 -10.54 -2.06
C ILE A 101 -3.14 -10.58 -1.25
N PHE A 102 -3.00 -10.61 0.08
CA PHE A 102 -4.10 -10.51 1.01
C PHE A 102 -3.84 -9.38 1.99
N GLN A 103 -4.73 -8.40 2.01
CA GLN A 103 -4.63 -7.19 2.81
C GLN A 103 -5.82 -7.09 3.74
N VAL A 104 -5.56 -6.89 5.03
CA VAL A 104 -6.59 -6.81 6.07
C VAL A 104 -6.43 -5.49 6.82
N PRO A 105 -7.49 -4.67 6.94
CA PRO A 105 -7.47 -3.52 7.85
C PRO A 105 -7.44 -4.03 9.29
N THR A 106 -6.30 -3.90 9.96
CA THR A 106 -6.10 -4.41 11.32
C THR A 106 -6.36 -3.37 12.41
N ALA A 107 -6.25 -2.08 12.08
CA ALA A 107 -6.72 -0.99 12.93
C ALA A 107 -7.26 0.16 12.07
N THR A 108 -8.38 0.75 12.51
CA THR A 108 -9.04 1.85 11.82
C THR A 108 -9.35 2.97 12.81
N TRP A 109 -9.10 4.20 12.38
CA TRP A 109 -9.46 5.46 13.05
C TRP A 109 -10.08 6.36 11.99
N LEU A 110 -11.26 5.97 11.52
CA LEU A 110 -11.99 6.65 10.45
C LEU A 110 -13.00 7.62 11.05
N HIS A 111 -13.30 8.70 10.32
CA HIS A 111 -14.34 9.63 10.72
C HIS A 111 -15.68 9.28 10.09
N GLY A 112 -16.76 9.59 10.80
CA GLY A 112 -18.12 9.40 10.32
C GLY A 112 -18.51 7.94 10.15
N THR A 113 -19.13 7.62 9.02
CA THR A 113 -19.72 6.31 8.71
C THR A 113 -18.85 5.41 7.82
N GLN A 114 -17.59 5.77 7.64
CA GLN A 114 -16.64 5.03 6.79
C GLN A 114 -16.29 3.65 7.38
N SER A 115 -16.14 2.66 6.51
CA SER A 115 -15.64 1.33 6.85
C SER A 115 -14.66 0.82 5.81
N GLU A 116 -13.72 -0.01 6.25
CA GLU A 116 -12.72 -0.66 5.40
C GLU A 116 -12.83 -2.18 5.52
N HIS A 117 -12.57 -2.88 4.43
CA HIS A 117 -12.73 -4.33 4.35
C HIS A 117 -11.46 -5.03 3.86
N PRO A 118 -11.27 -6.31 4.21
CA PRO A 118 -10.19 -7.10 3.63
C PRO A 118 -10.29 -7.17 2.10
N VAL A 119 -9.13 -7.14 1.44
CA VAL A 119 -9.02 -7.25 -0.02
C VAL A 119 -8.03 -8.35 -0.36
N ALA A 120 -8.40 -9.21 -1.32
CA ALA A 120 -7.55 -10.22 -1.90
C ALA A 120 -7.45 -9.99 -3.41
N TYR A 121 -6.25 -10.07 -3.98
CA TYR A 121 -6.07 -9.95 -5.42
C TYR A 121 -4.80 -10.67 -5.89
N VAL A 122 -4.76 -10.92 -7.20
CA VAL A 122 -3.61 -11.52 -7.87
C VAL A 122 -3.05 -10.49 -8.86
N ALA A 123 -1.73 -10.33 -8.83
CA ALA A 123 -0.98 -9.51 -9.77
C ALA A 123 -0.11 -10.39 -10.65
N LEU A 124 -0.01 -10.02 -11.93
CA LEU A 124 0.89 -10.62 -12.90
C LEU A 124 1.90 -9.57 -13.35
N SER A 125 3.15 -9.98 -13.53
CA SER A 125 4.21 -9.14 -14.08
C SER A 125 4.96 -9.97 -15.10
N TYR A 126 5.06 -9.44 -16.32
CA TYR A 126 5.74 -10.08 -17.44
C TYR A 126 6.78 -9.12 -18.00
N ASP A 127 8.02 -9.60 -18.15
CA ASP A 127 9.09 -8.89 -18.83
C ASP A 127 9.12 -9.31 -20.30
N PHE A 128 8.97 -8.36 -21.22
CA PHE A 128 8.88 -8.60 -22.66
C PHE A 128 10.25 -8.53 -23.36
N GLU A 129 11.32 -8.11 -22.68
CA GLU A 129 12.60 -7.73 -23.30
C GLU A 129 13.77 -8.68 -23.00
N MET A 130 13.50 -9.95 -22.65
CA MET A 130 14.56 -10.97 -22.50
C MET A 130 14.97 -11.63 -23.82
#